data_AF-A0A529C802-F1
#
_entry.id   AF-A0A529C802-F1
#
_cell.length_a   1.000
_cell.length_b   1.000
_cell.length_c   1.000
_cell.angle_alpha   90.00
_cell.angle_beta   90.00
_cell.angle_gamma   90.00
#
_symmetry.space_group_name_H-M   'P 1'
#
loop_
_entity.id
_entity.type
_entity.pdbx_description
1 polymer ?
#
loop_
_entity_poly.entity_id
_entity_poly.type
_entity_poly.pdbx_seq_one_letter_code
_entity_poly.pdbx_strand_id
1 'polypeptide(L)'
;MGELIMSAPVAGLTSKNRITAEDVIMLRREVFGDGVVTRGEAEALFALDATARDKCAEWLEFFVEAVTDFIVHQEKPAGYVSQENADWLIRTISRDGMVDSRTELELLVHVLEVAKSSPSTLSGYALEQVAHAVVEGNGPLMTGGRLIPGSIAKAEVELLRRILYAYGGDGNIAISRAEAEVLFEINERTAAADNDPSWNDLFVKAIANFVMCSAGYEPPVRDVALRRDSFFEQADPEIGGFFSRMVSGGLSGIMEAYRSPGDVEAEWESRNKAAEALARRAETVDAGEAKWLAEHLGDRPLHENERALLTLIKHASPEIHPALKPLIDKVA
;
A
#
# COMPACT_ATOMS: atom_id res chain seq x y z
N MET A 1 12.52 15.44 -25.70
CA MET A 1 11.26 16.02 -26.19
C MET A 1 10.74 15.10 -27.28
N GLY A 2 9.86 14.16 -26.94
CA GLY A 2 9.08 13.43 -27.93
C GLY A 2 7.94 14.34 -28.38
N GLU A 3 7.72 14.46 -29.68
CA GLU A 3 6.56 15.17 -30.22
C GLU A 3 5.29 14.47 -29.71
N LEU A 4 4.44 15.20 -28.99
CA LEU A 4 3.07 14.80 -28.67
C LEU A 4 2.28 14.73 -29.98
N ILE A 5 2.38 13.62 -30.69
CA ILE A 5 1.48 13.34 -31.81
C ILE A 5 0.16 12.92 -31.19
N MET A 6 -0.64 13.90 -30.77
CA MET A 6 -2.04 13.64 -30.44
C MET A 6 -2.72 13.22 -31.73
N SER A 7 -3.25 12.00 -31.74
CA SER A 7 -4.06 11.55 -32.84
C SER A 7 -5.31 12.43 -32.99
N ALA A 8 -5.84 12.54 -34.20
CA ALA A 8 -6.99 13.40 -34.52
C ALA A 8 -8.22 13.18 -33.60
N PRO A 9 -8.53 11.96 -33.11
CA PRO A 9 -9.65 11.74 -32.20
C PRO A 9 -9.42 12.36 -30.81
N VAL A 10 -8.21 12.25 -30.27
CA VAL A 10 -7.83 12.81 -28.96
C VAL A 10 -7.91 14.34 -28.95
N ALA A 11 -7.46 15.00 -30.03
CA ALA A 11 -7.58 16.45 -30.20
C ALA A 11 -9.03 16.94 -30.29
N GLY A 12 -9.94 16.10 -30.79
CA GLY A 12 -11.38 16.40 -30.81
C GLY A 12 -12.02 16.36 -29.42
N LEU A 13 -11.54 15.47 -28.54
CA LEU A 13 -12.09 15.28 -27.19
C LEU A 13 -11.63 16.34 -26.20
N THR A 14 -10.41 16.87 -26.32
CA THR A 14 -9.95 17.97 -25.46
C THR A 14 -10.78 19.25 -25.60
N SER A 15 -11.47 19.43 -26.73
CA SER A 15 -12.44 20.53 -26.92
C SER A 15 -13.80 20.28 -26.24
N LYS A 16 -14.12 19.02 -25.92
CA LYS A 16 -15.35 18.63 -25.25
C LYS A 16 -15.09 18.55 -23.74
N ASN A 17 -15.86 19.29 -22.95
CA ASN A 17 -15.75 19.24 -21.48
C ASN A 17 -16.40 17.99 -20.85
N ARG A 18 -16.65 16.95 -21.65
CA ARG A 18 -17.34 15.72 -21.25
C ARG A 18 -16.81 14.52 -22.04
N ILE A 19 -16.57 13.41 -21.33
CA ILE A 19 -16.21 12.11 -21.90
C ILE A 19 -17.39 11.15 -21.75
N THR A 20 -17.87 10.62 -22.88
CA THR A 20 -18.97 9.66 -22.94
C THR A 20 -18.47 8.23 -23.14
N ALA A 21 -19.34 7.23 -22.91
CA ALA A 21 -19.00 5.83 -23.14
C ALA A 21 -18.62 5.53 -24.60
N GLU A 22 -19.22 6.23 -25.57
CA GLU A 22 -18.85 6.12 -26.99
C GLU A 22 -17.43 6.64 -27.25
N ASP A 23 -17.04 7.73 -26.58
CA ASP A 23 -15.68 8.27 -26.65
C ASP A 23 -14.67 7.27 -26.05
N VAL A 24 -15.01 6.59 -24.95
CA VAL A 24 -14.18 5.52 -24.35
C VAL A 24 -13.99 4.34 -25.32
N ILE A 25 -15.05 3.86 -25.96
CA ILE A 25 -14.96 2.76 -26.94
C ILE A 25 -14.04 3.14 -28.11
N MET A 26 -14.15 4.38 -28.58
CA MET A 26 -13.31 4.90 -29.65
C MET A 26 -11.84 4.95 -29.21
N LEU A 27 -11.55 5.52 -28.03
CA LEU A 27 -10.19 5.61 -27.49
C LEU A 27 -9.56 4.23 -27.25
N ARG A 28 -10.33 3.26 -26.75
CA ARG A 28 -9.84 1.88 -26.57
C ARG A 28 -9.37 1.24 -27.86
N ARG A 29 -10.09 1.44 -28.96
CA ARG A 29 -9.71 0.90 -30.28
C ARG A 29 -8.42 1.52 -30.81
N GLU A 30 -8.19 2.77 -30.45
CA GLU A 30 -7.00 3.51 -30.85
C GLU A 30 -5.79 3.10 -30.00
N VAL A 31 -5.90 3.25 -28.68
CA VAL A 31 -4.81 3.01 -27.71
C VAL A 31 -4.35 1.55 -27.65
N PHE A 32 -5.28 0.59 -27.81
CA PHE A 32 -4.93 -0.84 -27.82
C PHE A 32 -4.82 -1.41 -29.24
N GLY A 33 -4.96 -0.57 -30.28
CA GLY A 33 -5.10 -1.03 -31.66
C GLY A 33 -3.87 -1.72 -32.22
N ASP A 34 -2.68 -1.29 -31.82
CA ASP A 34 -1.39 -1.88 -32.20
C ASP A 34 -0.82 -2.82 -31.12
N GLY A 35 -1.53 -2.98 -30.00
CA GLY A 35 -1.17 -3.83 -28.87
C GLY A 35 -0.10 -3.27 -27.94
N VAL A 36 0.30 -2.00 -28.08
CA VAL A 36 1.30 -1.36 -27.23
C VAL A 36 0.85 0.03 -26.83
N VAL A 37 0.62 0.26 -25.53
CA VAL A 37 0.35 1.62 -25.04
C VAL A 37 1.66 2.39 -24.94
N THR A 38 1.76 3.50 -25.65
CA THR A 38 2.93 4.38 -25.68
C THR A 38 2.85 5.48 -24.61
N ARG A 39 4.01 6.07 -24.29
CA ARG A 39 4.07 7.24 -23.40
C ARG A 39 3.23 8.41 -23.90
N GLY A 40 3.22 8.66 -25.21
CA GLY A 40 2.43 9.75 -25.79
C GLY A 40 0.92 9.55 -25.63
N GLU A 41 0.45 8.30 -25.72
CA GLU A 41 -0.95 7.95 -25.46
C GLU A 41 -1.30 8.08 -23.98
N ALA A 42 -0.41 7.62 -23.08
CA ALA A 42 -0.61 7.83 -21.65
C ALA A 42 -0.68 9.33 -21.29
N GLU A 43 0.24 10.15 -21.80
CA GLU A 43 0.23 11.62 -21.62
C GLU A 43 -1.05 12.27 -22.18
N ALA A 44 -1.56 11.77 -23.31
CA ALA A 44 -2.84 12.19 -23.87
C ALA A 44 -4.04 11.83 -22.96
N LEU A 45 -4.04 10.64 -22.37
CA LEU A 45 -5.09 10.23 -21.42
C LEU A 45 -5.07 11.10 -20.16
N PHE A 46 -3.89 11.44 -19.62
CA PHE A 46 -3.78 12.39 -18.51
C PHE A 46 -4.32 13.78 -18.87
N ALA A 47 -4.00 14.27 -20.08
CA ALA A 47 -4.53 15.55 -20.55
C ALA A 47 -6.06 15.54 -20.66
N LEU A 48 -6.66 14.43 -21.11
CA LEU A 48 -8.12 14.25 -21.15
C LEU A 48 -8.72 14.18 -19.73
N ASP A 49 -8.11 13.43 -18.82
CA ASP A 49 -8.60 13.30 -17.43
C ASP A 49 -8.61 14.65 -16.71
N ALA A 50 -7.59 15.47 -16.94
CA ALA A 50 -7.42 16.79 -16.35
C ALA A 50 -8.35 17.86 -16.94
N THR A 51 -8.75 17.73 -18.21
CA THR A 51 -9.57 18.74 -18.90
C THR A 51 -11.07 18.45 -18.81
N ALA A 52 -11.48 17.18 -18.76
CA ALA A 52 -12.88 16.80 -18.73
C ALA A 52 -13.50 16.93 -17.32
N ARG A 53 -14.58 17.71 -17.20
CA ARG A 53 -15.33 17.85 -15.93
C ARG A 53 -16.35 16.74 -15.68
N ASP A 54 -16.95 16.22 -16.75
CA ASP A 54 -17.96 15.17 -16.68
C ASP A 54 -17.44 13.92 -17.39
N LYS A 55 -17.30 12.83 -16.65
CA LYS A 55 -16.65 11.60 -17.12
C LYS A 55 -17.60 10.44 -16.83
N CYS A 56 -17.87 9.62 -17.84
CA CYS A 56 -18.69 8.41 -17.66
C CYS A 56 -17.97 7.40 -16.75
N ALA A 57 -18.71 6.41 -16.23
CA ALA A 57 -18.16 5.46 -15.25
C ALA A 57 -17.04 4.59 -15.85
N GLU A 58 -17.13 4.28 -17.14
CA GLU A 58 -16.18 3.48 -17.91
C GLU A 58 -14.84 4.19 -18.12
N TRP A 59 -14.78 5.51 -17.95
CA TRP A 59 -13.54 6.28 -18.10
C TRP A 59 -12.48 5.85 -17.09
N LEU A 60 -12.87 5.68 -15.83
CA LEU A 60 -11.94 5.31 -14.76
C LEU A 60 -11.25 3.97 -15.07
N GLU A 61 -12.04 2.95 -15.40
CA GLU A 61 -11.54 1.61 -15.72
C GLU A 61 -10.60 1.64 -16.93
N PHE A 62 -11.00 2.32 -18.01
CA PHE A 62 -10.17 2.44 -19.21
C PHE A 62 -8.86 3.20 -18.95
N PHE A 63 -8.93 4.35 -18.27
CA PHE A 63 -7.77 5.17 -17.97
C PHE A 63 -6.75 4.38 -17.14
N VAL A 64 -7.22 3.73 -16.08
CA VAL A 64 -6.37 2.94 -15.18
C VAL A 64 -5.74 1.77 -15.93
N GLU A 65 -6.51 1.03 -16.73
CA GLU A 65 -6.01 -0.11 -17.52
C GLU A 65 -4.93 0.33 -18.51
N ALA A 66 -5.20 1.35 -19.33
CA ALA A 66 -4.29 1.78 -20.38
C ALA A 66 -2.96 2.32 -19.82
N VAL A 67 -3.03 3.17 -18.80
CA VAL A 67 -1.81 3.76 -18.21
C VAL A 67 -1.02 2.70 -17.43
N THR A 68 -1.70 1.75 -16.77
CA THR A 68 -1.02 0.62 -16.10
C THR A 68 -0.32 -0.29 -17.10
N ASP A 69 -0.92 -0.55 -18.27
CA ASP A 69 -0.28 -1.35 -19.31
C ASP A 69 1.05 -0.72 -19.76
N PHE A 70 1.05 0.60 -20.02
CA PHE A 70 2.27 1.35 -20.33
C PHE A 70 3.33 1.24 -19.23
N ILE A 71 2.95 1.47 -17.96
CA ILE A 71 3.88 1.55 -16.84
C ILE A 71 4.46 0.17 -16.46
N VAL A 72 3.62 -0.87 -16.50
CA VAL A 72 3.94 -2.18 -15.90
C VAL A 72 4.30 -3.23 -16.95
N HIS A 73 3.64 -3.27 -18.10
CA HIS A 73 3.78 -4.37 -19.06
C HIS A 73 4.71 -4.06 -20.22
N GLN A 74 4.84 -2.79 -20.61
CA GLN A 74 5.66 -2.41 -21.77
C GLN A 74 7.16 -2.32 -21.43
N GLU A 75 7.50 -2.09 -20.15
CA GLU A 75 8.89 -2.07 -19.70
C GLU A 75 9.41 -3.49 -19.43
N LYS A 76 10.66 -3.77 -19.85
CA LYS A 76 11.28 -5.08 -19.64
C LYS A 76 12.11 -5.06 -18.36
N PRO A 77 11.96 -6.07 -17.47
CA PRO A 77 11.08 -7.23 -17.57
C PRO A 77 9.61 -6.91 -17.29
N ALA A 78 8.69 -7.51 -18.06
CA ALA A 78 7.25 -7.25 -17.91
C ALA A 78 6.76 -7.57 -16.49
N GLY A 79 5.97 -6.65 -15.95
CA GLY A 79 5.51 -6.67 -14.56
C GLY A 79 6.40 -5.84 -13.62
N TYR A 80 7.46 -5.20 -14.08
CA TYR A 80 8.34 -4.37 -13.25
C TYR A 80 8.16 -2.91 -13.60
N VAL A 81 8.04 -2.08 -12.57
CA VAL A 81 8.07 -0.61 -12.70
C VAL A 81 9.50 -0.16 -12.50
N SER A 82 10.10 0.54 -13.46
CA SER A 82 11.42 1.15 -13.26
C SER A 82 11.35 2.40 -12.38
N GLN A 83 12.51 2.84 -11.89
CA GLN A 83 12.64 4.14 -11.24
C GLN A 83 12.21 5.29 -12.15
N GLU A 84 12.52 5.24 -13.45
CA GLU A 84 12.15 6.30 -14.39
C GLU A 84 10.63 6.41 -14.54
N ASN A 85 9.94 5.27 -14.67
CA ASN A 85 8.48 5.22 -14.78
C ASN A 85 7.80 5.59 -13.46
N ALA A 86 8.33 5.17 -12.31
CA ALA A 86 7.84 5.60 -11.00
C ALA A 86 7.96 7.13 -10.84
N ASP A 87 9.14 7.69 -11.11
CA ASP A 87 9.36 9.13 -11.01
C ASP A 87 8.51 9.92 -12.01
N TRP A 88 8.31 9.38 -13.22
CA TRP A 88 7.42 9.98 -14.21
C TRP A 88 5.97 9.97 -13.77
N LEU A 89 5.46 8.84 -13.25
CA LEU A 89 4.10 8.74 -12.74
C LEU A 89 3.89 9.74 -11.61
N ILE A 90 4.77 9.76 -10.60
CA ILE A 90 4.72 10.70 -9.47
C ILE A 90 4.68 12.14 -9.98
N ARG A 91 5.59 12.55 -10.87
CA ARG A 91 5.58 13.92 -11.43
C ARG A 91 4.32 14.25 -12.24
N THR A 92 3.68 13.26 -12.83
CA THR A 92 2.50 13.47 -13.68
C THR A 92 1.25 13.66 -12.84
N ILE A 93 1.11 12.91 -11.74
CA ILE A 93 -0.05 12.98 -10.84
C ILE A 93 0.13 13.97 -9.68
N SER A 94 1.37 14.38 -9.40
CA SER A 94 1.72 15.30 -8.32
C SER A 94 1.99 16.70 -8.87
N ARG A 95 1.05 17.64 -8.69
CA ARG A 95 1.27 19.05 -9.07
C ARG A 95 1.93 19.86 -7.95
N ASP A 96 1.43 19.71 -6.73
CA ASP A 96 1.87 20.45 -5.54
C ASP A 96 2.31 19.52 -4.40
N GLY A 97 2.81 18.32 -4.73
CA GLY A 97 3.10 17.26 -3.77
C GLY A 97 1.91 16.35 -3.46
N MET A 98 0.71 16.72 -3.93
CA MET A 98 -0.54 15.99 -3.74
C MET A 98 -1.11 15.47 -5.05
N VAL A 99 -1.78 14.34 -4.98
CA VAL A 99 -2.60 13.79 -6.08
C VAL A 99 -3.87 14.63 -6.23
N ASP A 100 -4.18 15.07 -7.45
CA ASP A 100 -5.28 16.02 -7.71
C ASP A 100 -6.64 15.33 -7.83
N SER A 101 -6.65 14.08 -8.31
CA SER A 101 -7.90 13.39 -8.68
C SER A 101 -8.01 11.98 -8.11
N ARG A 102 -9.26 11.53 -7.92
CA ARG A 102 -9.54 10.14 -7.53
C ARG A 102 -9.09 9.15 -8.60
N THR A 103 -9.19 9.53 -9.88
CA THR A 103 -8.72 8.70 -11.00
C THR A 103 -7.22 8.44 -10.87
N GLU A 104 -6.45 9.49 -10.55
CA GLU A 104 -5.00 9.41 -10.40
C GLU A 104 -4.58 8.63 -9.15
N LEU A 105 -5.31 8.78 -8.04
CA LEU A 105 -5.05 7.98 -6.84
C LEU A 105 -5.34 6.50 -7.09
N GLU A 106 -6.45 6.19 -7.76
CA GLU A 106 -6.79 4.80 -8.12
C GLU A 106 -5.75 4.21 -9.08
N LEU A 107 -5.28 4.99 -10.06
CA LEU A 107 -4.18 4.58 -10.94
C LEU A 107 -2.91 4.25 -10.13
N LEU A 108 -2.51 5.14 -9.21
CA LEU A 108 -1.31 4.95 -8.39
C LEU A 108 -1.37 3.63 -7.60
N VAL A 109 -2.51 3.37 -6.97
CA VAL A 109 -2.73 2.15 -6.17
C VAL A 109 -2.78 0.92 -7.08
N HIS A 110 -3.48 1.01 -8.22
CA HIS A 110 -3.60 -0.09 -9.16
C HIS A 110 -2.25 -0.49 -9.78
N VAL A 111 -1.40 0.48 -10.12
CA VAL A 111 -0.03 0.22 -10.59
C VAL A 111 0.75 -0.59 -9.57
N LEU A 112 0.66 -0.25 -8.28
CA LEU A 112 1.30 -1.01 -7.21
C LEU A 112 0.71 -2.43 -7.09
N GLU A 113 -0.61 -2.58 -7.23
CA GLU A 113 -1.32 -3.87 -7.11
C GLU A 113 -0.96 -4.83 -8.25
N VAL A 114 -0.78 -4.32 -9.48
CA VAL A 114 -0.49 -5.12 -10.68
C VAL A 114 1.01 -5.39 -10.85
N ALA A 115 1.87 -4.48 -10.40
CA ALA A 115 3.31 -4.65 -10.48
C ALA A 115 3.80 -5.85 -9.67
N LYS A 116 4.70 -6.64 -10.25
CA LYS A 116 5.49 -7.68 -9.55
C LYS A 116 6.63 -7.09 -8.71
N SER A 117 7.05 -5.87 -9.04
CA SER A 117 8.07 -5.09 -8.35
C SER A 117 8.02 -3.65 -8.86
N SER A 118 8.30 -2.71 -7.96
CA SER A 118 8.27 -1.27 -8.14
C SER A 118 9.18 -0.65 -7.07
N PRO A 119 9.71 0.55 -7.31
CA PRO A 119 10.58 1.20 -6.34
C PRO A 119 9.82 1.59 -5.07
N SER A 120 10.50 1.53 -3.92
CA SER A 120 9.94 1.94 -2.62
C SER A 120 9.52 3.41 -2.58
N THR A 121 10.05 4.25 -3.46
CA THR A 121 9.62 5.64 -3.63
C THR A 121 8.18 5.75 -4.09
N LEU A 122 7.67 4.78 -4.89
CA LEU A 122 6.29 4.80 -5.39
C LEU A 122 5.29 4.41 -4.30
N SER A 123 5.57 3.35 -3.55
CA SER A 123 4.71 2.95 -2.42
C SER A 123 4.78 3.95 -1.27
N GLY A 124 5.98 4.49 -0.98
CA GLY A 124 6.17 5.58 -0.02
C GLY A 124 5.33 6.80 -0.38
N TYR A 125 5.42 7.28 -1.62
CA TYR A 125 4.60 8.39 -2.10
C TYR A 125 3.09 8.11 -1.97
N ALA A 126 2.63 6.91 -2.33
CA ALA A 126 1.22 6.54 -2.17
C ALA A 126 0.76 6.58 -0.71
N LEU A 127 1.58 6.11 0.24
CA LEU A 127 1.27 6.19 1.67
C LEU A 127 1.29 7.64 2.17
N GLU A 128 2.21 8.47 1.72
CA GLU A 128 2.27 9.90 2.04
C GLU A 128 0.98 10.61 1.63
N GLN A 129 0.37 10.25 0.49
CA GLN A 129 -0.93 10.80 0.08
C GLN A 129 -2.04 10.47 1.09
N VAL A 130 -2.02 9.27 1.66
CA VAL A 130 -2.97 8.90 2.72
C VAL A 130 -2.67 9.64 4.01
N ALA A 131 -1.38 9.76 4.38
CA ALA A 131 -0.97 10.50 5.56
C ALA A 131 -1.42 11.96 5.48
N HIS A 132 -1.17 12.64 4.37
CA HIS A 132 -1.64 14.00 4.12
C HIS A 132 -3.15 14.13 4.23
N ALA A 133 -3.91 13.18 3.67
CA ALA A 133 -5.37 13.20 3.75
C ALA A 133 -5.90 13.02 5.18
N VAL A 134 -5.31 12.11 5.95
CA VAL A 134 -5.67 11.88 7.36
C VAL A 134 -5.33 13.10 8.22
N VAL A 135 -4.16 13.69 7.99
CA VAL A 135 -3.61 14.75 8.85
C VAL A 135 -4.23 16.10 8.55
N GLU A 136 -4.28 16.49 7.27
CA GLU A 136 -4.76 17.79 6.84
C GLU A 136 -6.26 17.80 6.53
N GLY A 137 -6.88 16.61 6.36
CA GLY A 137 -8.27 16.46 5.95
C GLY A 137 -8.55 16.86 4.49
N ASN A 138 -7.51 16.92 3.65
CA ASN A 138 -7.59 17.36 2.25
C ASN A 138 -7.09 16.25 1.31
N GLY A 139 -7.67 16.14 0.12
CA GLY A 139 -7.18 15.24 -0.94
C GLY A 139 -8.29 14.47 -1.65
N PRO A 140 -7.93 13.66 -2.66
CA PRO A 140 -8.88 12.93 -3.50
C PRO A 140 -9.59 11.77 -2.76
N LEU A 141 -9.14 11.48 -1.54
CA LEU A 141 -9.70 10.49 -0.63
C LEU A 141 -11.10 10.83 -0.10
N MET A 142 -11.57 12.07 -0.28
CA MET A 142 -12.91 12.50 0.12
C MET A 142 -14.03 11.80 -0.69
N THR A 143 -14.32 10.53 -0.39
CA THR A 143 -15.46 9.82 -0.98
C THR A 143 -16.65 9.83 -0.02
N GLY A 144 -17.62 10.73 -0.26
CA GLY A 144 -18.96 10.64 0.36
C GLY A 144 -19.02 10.81 1.88
N GLY A 145 -17.91 11.07 2.54
CA GLY A 145 -17.75 11.35 3.96
C GLY A 145 -16.86 12.56 4.20
N ARG A 146 -16.86 13.07 5.43
CA ARG A 146 -16.03 14.20 5.84
C ARG A 146 -14.73 13.64 6.41
N LEU A 147 -13.59 13.93 5.79
CA LEU A 147 -12.30 13.72 6.44
C LEU A 147 -12.25 14.60 7.69
N ILE A 148 -11.89 14.01 8.81
CA ILE A 148 -11.69 14.73 10.06
C ILE A 148 -10.16 14.84 10.23
N PRO A 149 -9.57 16.03 10.07
CA PRO A 149 -8.14 16.22 10.25
C PRO A 149 -7.67 15.64 11.59
N GLY A 150 -6.62 14.82 11.54
CA GLY A 150 -6.05 14.17 12.70
C GLY A 150 -6.78 12.91 13.17
N SER A 151 -7.71 12.36 12.38
CA SER A 151 -8.41 11.10 12.67
C SER A 151 -8.37 10.18 11.46
N ILE A 152 -8.09 8.90 11.67
CA ILE A 152 -8.14 7.90 10.61
C ILE A 152 -9.45 7.08 10.71
N ALA A 153 -10.19 7.00 9.61
CA ALA A 153 -11.38 6.18 9.51
C ALA A 153 -11.10 4.91 8.70
N LYS A 154 -12.08 4.00 8.70
CA LYS A 154 -11.98 2.71 8.01
C LYS A 154 -11.59 2.81 6.54
N ALA A 155 -12.06 3.85 5.83
CA ALA A 155 -11.77 4.02 4.41
C ALA A 155 -10.28 4.28 4.16
N GLU A 156 -9.65 5.12 4.98
CA GLU A 156 -8.22 5.38 4.89
C GLU A 156 -7.41 4.15 5.30
N VAL A 157 -7.85 3.41 6.33
CA VAL A 157 -7.21 2.13 6.71
C VAL A 157 -7.26 1.11 5.57
N GLU A 158 -8.39 0.97 4.88
CA GLU A 158 -8.50 0.06 3.73
C GLU A 158 -7.62 0.51 2.55
N LEU A 159 -7.42 1.81 2.35
CA LEU A 159 -6.49 2.28 1.33
C LEU A 159 -5.03 1.99 1.72
N LEU A 160 -4.63 2.26 2.96
CA LEU A 160 -3.32 1.87 3.48
C LEU A 160 -3.12 0.35 3.31
N ARG A 161 -4.16 -0.43 3.57
CA ARG A 161 -4.16 -1.88 3.37
C ARG A 161 -3.87 -2.26 1.92
N ARG A 162 -4.57 -1.64 0.96
CA ARG A 162 -4.34 -1.86 -0.48
C ARG A 162 -2.90 -1.56 -0.87
N ILE A 163 -2.38 -0.39 -0.46
CA ILE A 163 -1.02 0.05 -0.80
C ILE A 163 0.02 -0.87 -0.16
N LEU A 164 -0.12 -1.17 1.14
CA LEU A 164 0.83 -2.01 1.87
C LEU A 164 0.78 -3.48 1.42
N TYR A 165 -0.32 -3.96 0.85
CA TYR A 165 -0.45 -5.37 0.43
C TYR A 165 -0.21 -5.53 -1.08
N ALA A 166 0.03 -4.42 -1.77
CA ALA A 166 0.32 -4.41 -3.19
C ALA A 166 1.63 -5.16 -3.49
N TYR A 167 1.62 -5.92 -4.60
CA TYR A 167 2.68 -6.86 -4.96
C TYR A 167 3.98 -6.18 -5.44
N GLY A 168 3.94 -4.86 -5.69
CA GLY A 168 5.03 -4.11 -6.29
C GLY A 168 6.06 -3.50 -5.33
N GLY A 169 6.05 -3.62 -4.00
CA GLY A 169 7.07 -2.93 -3.20
C GLY A 169 8.51 -3.46 -3.42
N ASP A 170 9.55 -2.61 -3.41
CA ASP A 170 10.97 -3.02 -3.47
C ASP A 170 11.35 -4.05 -2.35
N GLY A 171 10.52 -4.11 -1.30
CA GLY A 171 10.47 -5.17 -0.30
C GLY A 171 9.29 -6.14 -0.49
N ASN A 172 9.21 -6.86 -1.61
CA ASN A 172 8.11 -7.79 -1.99
C ASN A 172 7.55 -8.74 -0.89
N ILE A 173 8.17 -8.85 0.29
CA ILE A 173 7.68 -9.57 1.48
C ILE A 173 7.71 -8.72 2.78
N ALA A 174 8.49 -7.64 2.89
CA ALA A 174 8.69 -6.88 4.13
C ALA A 174 8.28 -5.41 3.99
N ILE A 175 7.71 -4.85 5.05
CA ILE A 175 7.45 -3.41 5.15
C ILE A 175 8.80 -2.69 5.03
N SER A 176 8.91 -1.71 4.14
CA SER A 176 10.15 -0.95 4.01
C SER A 176 10.28 0.09 5.12
N ARG A 177 11.50 0.60 5.36
CA ARG A 177 11.70 1.71 6.30
C ARG A 177 10.87 2.94 5.92
N ALA A 178 10.80 3.29 4.63
CA ALA A 178 10.00 4.42 4.18
C ALA A 178 8.50 4.24 4.49
N GLU A 179 7.98 3.02 4.30
CA GLU A 179 6.59 2.69 4.64
C GLU A 179 6.35 2.77 6.16
N ALA A 180 7.29 2.27 6.97
CA ALA A 180 7.22 2.30 8.43
C ALA A 180 7.24 3.73 8.98
N GLU A 181 8.06 4.62 8.41
CA GLU A 181 8.14 6.05 8.79
C GLU A 181 6.78 6.74 8.58
N VAL A 182 6.13 6.51 7.43
CA VAL A 182 4.79 7.09 7.16
C VAL A 182 3.73 6.56 8.15
N LEU A 183 3.76 5.27 8.46
CA LEU A 183 2.83 4.69 9.45
C LEU A 183 3.03 5.29 10.85
N PHE A 184 4.28 5.55 11.24
CA PHE A 184 4.57 6.26 12.50
C PHE A 184 4.09 7.70 12.48
N GLU A 185 4.30 8.42 11.37
CA GLU A 185 3.78 9.79 11.23
C GLU A 185 2.26 9.84 11.41
N ILE A 186 1.52 8.96 10.74
CA ILE A 186 0.07 8.85 10.91
C ILE A 186 -0.26 8.54 12.37
N ASN A 187 0.42 7.56 12.97
CA ASN A 187 0.16 7.15 14.35
C ASN A 187 0.38 8.30 15.35
N GLU A 188 1.46 9.06 15.22
CA GLU A 188 1.76 10.18 16.11
C GLU A 188 0.76 11.31 15.94
N ARG A 189 0.42 11.68 14.69
CA ARG A 189 -0.52 12.78 14.42
C ARG A 189 -1.97 12.43 14.74
N THR A 190 -2.31 11.14 14.82
CA THR A 190 -3.66 10.66 15.16
C THR A 190 -3.77 10.08 16.57
N ALA A 191 -2.71 10.10 17.38
CA ALA A 191 -2.64 9.40 18.66
C ALA A 191 -3.72 9.80 19.68
N ALA A 192 -4.23 11.03 19.59
CA ALA A 192 -5.25 11.56 20.50
C ALA A 192 -6.68 11.47 19.94
N ALA A 193 -6.85 10.96 18.72
CA ALA A 193 -8.15 10.86 18.06
C ALA A 193 -8.85 9.51 18.32
N ASP A 194 -10.16 9.50 18.12
CA ASP A 194 -10.99 8.30 18.13
C ASP A 194 -10.88 7.60 16.77
N ASN A 195 -9.75 6.92 16.56
CA ASN A 195 -9.42 6.25 15.31
C ASN A 195 -10.23 4.96 15.15
N ASP A 196 -10.48 4.57 13.90
CA ASP A 196 -11.10 3.27 13.64
C ASP A 196 -10.24 2.13 14.21
N PRO A 197 -10.81 1.14 14.93
CA PRO A 197 -10.03 0.05 15.53
C PRO A 197 -9.17 -0.73 14.54
N SER A 198 -9.55 -0.77 13.25
CA SER A 198 -8.75 -1.42 12.20
C SER A 198 -7.39 -0.75 11.98
N TRP A 199 -7.22 0.51 12.39
CA TRP A 199 -5.92 1.20 12.35
C TRP A 199 -4.92 0.62 13.34
N ASN A 200 -5.34 0.36 14.59
CA ASN A 200 -4.50 -0.27 15.61
C ASN A 200 -3.98 -1.63 15.10
N ASP A 201 -4.87 -2.44 14.54
CA ASP A 201 -4.54 -3.75 13.98
C ASP A 201 -3.50 -3.64 12.86
N LEU A 202 -3.74 -2.75 11.88
CA LEU A 202 -2.85 -2.56 10.75
C LEU A 202 -1.46 -2.06 11.19
N PHE A 203 -1.42 -1.01 12.02
CA PHE A 203 -0.18 -0.41 12.50
C PHE A 203 0.67 -1.42 13.27
N VAL A 204 0.08 -2.09 14.26
CA VAL A 204 0.78 -3.04 15.12
C VAL A 204 1.35 -4.19 14.30
N LYS A 205 0.55 -4.78 13.40
CA LYS A 205 0.98 -5.89 12.55
C LYS A 205 2.07 -5.48 11.57
N ALA A 206 1.91 -4.33 10.91
CA ALA A 206 2.88 -3.85 9.91
C ALA A 206 4.23 -3.53 10.55
N ILE A 207 4.26 -2.78 11.66
CA ILE A 207 5.51 -2.42 12.34
C ILE A 207 6.13 -3.62 13.04
N ALA A 208 5.34 -4.53 13.62
CA ALA A 208 5.89 -5.75 14.19
C ALA A 208 6.54 -6.61 13.10
N ASN A 209 5.91 -6.75 11.92
CA ASN A 209 6.52 -7.46 10.80
C ASN A 209 7.85 -6.79 10.40
N PHE A 210 7.85 -5.46 10.23
CA PHE A 210 9.07 -4.70 9.95
C PHE A 210 10.20 -5.03 10.95
N VAL A 211 9.95 -4.92 12.25
CA VAL A 211 10.97 -5.05 13.29
C VAL A 211 11.33 -6.50 13.63
N MET A 212 10.41 -7.45 13.45
CA MET A 212 10.69 -8.87 13.78
C MET A 212 11.44 -9.58 12.65
N CYS A 213 11.27 -9.16 11.39
CA CYS A 213 12.07 -9.66 10.27
C CYS A 213 13.58 -9.49 10.51
N SER A 214 14.01 -8.39 11.15
CA SER A 214 15.43 -8.23 11.50
C SER A 214 15.88 -9.17 12.60
N ALA A 215 15.03 -9.54 13.57
CA ALA A 215 15.41 -10.37 14.72
C ALA A 215 15.57 -11.88 14.40
N GLY A 216 15.72 -12.25 13.13
CA GLY A 216 15.86 -13.65 12.69
C GLY A 216 14.56 -14.47 12.77
N TYR A 217 13.42 -13.82 13.01
CA TYR A 217 12.11 -14.45 12.92
C TYR A 217 11.76 -14.66 11.43
N GLU A 218 11.28 -15.85 11.07
CA GLU A 218 10.80 -16.14 9.72
C GLU A 218 9.30 -15.79 9.63
N PRO A 219 8.93 -14.60 9.13
CA PRO A 219 7.55 -14.20 9.05
C PRO A 219 6.80 -15.02 7.99
N PRO A 220 5.49 -15.25 8.17
CA PRO A 220 4.67 -15.69 7.06
C PRO A 220 4.62 -14.59 5.99
N VAL A 221 4.30 -15.00 4.76
CA VAL A 221 4.22 -14.09 3.60
C VAL A 221 3.38 -12.84 3.92
N ARG A 222 3.83 -11.66 3.47
CA ARG A 222 3.28 -10.32 3.76
C ARG A 222 1.76 -10.24 3.70
N ASP A 223 1.18 -10.76 2.62
CA ASP A 223 -0.27 -10.73 2.38
C ASP A 223 -1.02 -11.62 3.38
N VAL A 224 -0.42 -12.74 3.79
CA VAL A 224 -0.92 -13.61 4.85
C VAL A 224 -0.78 -12.95 6.22
N ALA A 225 0.38 -12.37 6.56
CA ALA A 225 0.61 -11.71 7.85
C ALA A 225 -0.37 -10.57 8.11
N LEU A 226 -0.79 -9.90 7.04
CA LEU A 226 -1.62 -8.72 7.13
C LEU A 226 -3.12 -9.01 6.81
N ARG A 227 -3.47 -10.03 6.00
CA ARG A 227 -4.87 -10.48 5.78
C ARG A 227 -5.41 -11.43 6.84
N ARG A 228 -4.58 -12.24 7.52
CA ARG A 228 -5.08 -13.25 8.48
C ARG A 228 -5.21 -12.70 9.89
N ASP A 229 -6.42 -12.85 10.44
CA ASP A 229 -6.67 -12.90 11.88
C ASP A 229 -5.97 -14.12 12.54
N SER A 230 -5.54 -15.12 11.75
CA SER A 230 -4.97 -16.37 12.22
C SER A 230 -3.46 -16.38 12.48
N PHE A 231 -2.72 -15.30 12.21
CA PHE A 231 -1.26 -15.27 12.46
C PHE A 231 -0.94 -15.46 13.96
N PHE A 232 -1.87 -15.10 14.85
CA PHE A 232 -1.68 -15.09 16.30
C PHE A 232 -2.57 -16.05 17.09
N GLU A 233 -3.35 -16.92 16.43
CA GLU A 233 -4.11 -17.99 17.10
C GLU A 233 -3.22 -19.02 17.81
N GLN A 234 -1.89 -18.96 17.59
CA GLN A 234 -0.90 -19.90 18.14
C GLN A 234 -0.09 -19.33 19.31
N ALA A 235 -0.38 -18.13 19.80
CA ALA A 235 0.22 -17.59 21.03
C ALA A 235 -0.56 -18.05 22.28
N ASP A 236 0.16 -18.50 23.31
CA ASP A 236 -0.27 -19.28 24.49
C ASP A 236 -1.54 -18.78 25.24
N PRO A 237 -2.38 -19.67 25.85
CA PRO A 237 -3.70 -19.34 26.41
C PRO A 237 -3.78 -18.48 27.69
N GLU A 238 -2.68 -18.03 28.30
CA GLU A 238 -2.73 -17.40 29.63
C GLU A 238 -3.14 -15.91 29.65
N ILE A 239 -3.36 -15.26 28.50
CA ILE A 239 -3.68 -13.82 28.42
C ILE A 239 -5.00 -13.59 27.65
N GLY A 240 -6.00 -14.44 27.89
CA GLY A 240 -7.31 -14.37 27.25
C GLY A 240 -8.20 -13.17 27.64
N GLY A 241 -7.79 -12.26 28.52
CA GLY A 241 -8.69 -11.23 29.06
C GLY A 241 -8.79 -9.92 28.25
N PHE A 242 -7.71 -9.54 27.56
CA PHE A 242 -7.62 -8.26 26.84
C PHE A 242 -7.75 -8.47 25.32
N PHE A 243 -7.05 -9.47 24.76
CA PHE A 243 -7.09 -9.80 23.34
C PHE A 243 -8.34 -10.58 22.91
N SER A 244 -8.96 -11.40 23.77
CA SER A 244 -10.24 -12.08 23.45
C SER A 244 -11.41 -11.11 23.24
N ARG A 245 -11.40 -9.94 23.90
CA ARG A 245 -12.46 -8.93 23.72
C ARG A 245 -12.38 -8.22 22.38
N MET A 246 -11.18 -8.10 21.80
CA MET A 246 -10.96 -7.60 20.44
C MET A 246 -11.43 -8.60 19.36
N VAL A 247 -11.62 -9.88 19.73
CA VAL A 247 -12.04 -11.01 18.87
C VAL A 247 -13.54 -11.36 19.00
N SER A 248 -14.33 -10.62 19.79
CA SER A 248 -15.73 -10.98 20.09
C SER A 248 -16.76 -10.77 18.95
N GLY A 249 -16.31 -10.78 17.69
CA GLY A 249 -17.10 -10.62 16.48
C GLY A 249 -17.34 -11.89 15.65
N GLY A 250 -17.27 -13.10 16.23
CA GLY A 250 -17.98 -14.30 15.76
C GLY A 250 -17.44 -15.06 14.53
N LEU A 251 -16.79 -16.21 14.79
CA LEU A 251 -16.33 -17.20 13.80
C LEU A 251 -17.07 -18.55 13.99
N SER A 252 -18.00 -18.88 13.09
CA SER A 252 -18.41 -20.29 12.85
C SER A 252 -19.14 -20.54 11.51
N GLY A 253 -19.01 -19.69 10.48
CA GLY A 253 -19.92 -19.74 9.32
C GLY A 253 -19.35 -19.87 7.90
N ILE A 254 -18.10 -19.47 7.61
CA ILE A 254 -17.69 -19.24 6.21
C ILE A 254 -16.25 -19.73 5.93
N MET A 255 -15.88 -20.92 6.41
CA MET A 255 -14.56 -21.52 6.10
C MET A 255 -14.59 -22.56 4.96
N GLU A 256 -15.73 -22.73 4.30
CA GLU A 256 -15.91 -23.74 3.24
C GLU A 256 -15.88 -23.19 1.80
N ALA A 257 -15.63 -21.90 1.61
CA ALA A 257 -15.78 -21.25 0.29
C ALA A 257 -14.49 -21.02 -0.54
N TYR A 258 -13.28 -21.32 -0.05
CA TYR A 258 -12.04 -20.98 -0.76
C TYR A 258 -11.10 -22.14 -1.09
N ARG A 259 -11.53 -23.40 -0.91
CA ARG A 259 -10.81 -24.52 -1.52
C ARG A 259 -11.31 -24.72 -2.95
N SER A 260 -10.56 -24.17 -3.92
CA SER A 260 -10.55 -24.72 -5.27
C SER A 260 -9.10 -24.96 -5.74
N PRO A 261 -8.81 -26.12 -6.36
CA PRO A 261 -7.46 -26.56 -6.72
C PRO A 261 -7.06 -26.18 -8.15
N GLY A 262 -5.76 -25.92 -8.37
CA GLY A 262 -5.13 -25.94 -9.71
C GLY A 262 -3.90 -25.04 -9.86
N ASP A 263 -2.75 -25.64 -10.25
CA ASP A 263 -1.52 -25.03 -10.81
C ASP A 263 -0.86 -23.84 -10.09
N VAL A 264 -1.12 -23.74 -8.79
CA VAL A 264 -0.51 -22.76 -7.89
C VAL A 264 0.91 -23.20 -7.47
N GLU A 265 1.22 -24.50 -7.37
CA GLU A 265 2.47 -24.94 -6.74
C GLU A 265 3.80 -24.44 -7.38
N ALA A 266 3.91 -24.38 -8.71
CA ALA A 266 5.18 -24.05 -9.37
C ALA A 266 5.53 -22.54 -9.30
N GLU A 267 4.54 -21.66 -9.45
CA GLU A 267 4.75 -20.22 -9.23
C GLU A 267 5.02 -19.93 -7.75
N TRP A 268 4.40 -20.69 -6.86
CA TRP A 268 4.51 -20.52 -5.42
C TRP A 268 5.87 -20.99 -4.89
N GLU A 269 6.42 -22.09 -5.40
CA GLU A 269 7.78 -22.54 -5.08
C GLU A 269 8.86 -21.57 -5.56
N SER A 270 8.70 -21.00 -6.77
CA SER A 270 9.64 -19.99 -7.29
C SER A 270 9.59 -18.69 -6.46
N ARG A 271 8.40 -18.31 -5.97
CA ARG A 271 8.16 -17.15 -5.11
C ARG A 271 8.75 -17.34 -3.70
N ASN A 272 8.59 -18.53 -3.12
CA ASN A 272 9.19 -18.89 -1.83
C ASN A 272 10.72 -18.83 -1.88
N LYS A 273 11.34 -19.35 -2.95
CA LYS A 273 12.82 -19.31 -3.09
C LYS A 273 13.37 -17.90 -3.26
N ALA A 274 12.66 -17.02 -3.97
CA ALA A 274 13.04 -15.62 -4.08
C ALA A 274 12.88 -14.87 -2.75
N ALA A 275 11.81 -15.16 -2.00
CA ALA A 275 11.57 -14.65 -0.66
C ALA A 275 12.64 -15.10 0.34
N GLU A 276 12.95 -16.40 0.38
CA GLU A 276 14.05 -16.96 1.18
C GLU A 276 15.41 -16.35 0.80
N ALA A 277 15.64 -16.02 -0.46
CA ALA A 277 16.90 -15.40 -0.91
C ALA A 277 17.02 -13.92 -0.52
N LEU A 278 15.89 -13.20 -0.39
CA LEU A 278 15.86 -11.81 0.08
C LEU A 278 15.91 -11.73 1.61
N ALA A 279 15.19 -12.63 2.30
CA ALA A 279 15.29 -12.82 3.75
C ALA A 279 16.73 -13.12 4.18
N ARG A 280 17.42 -14.02 3.43
CA ARG A 280 18.86 -14.28 3.60
C ARG A 280 19.80 -13.10 3.30
N ARG A 281 19.35 -12.07 2.56
CA ARG A 281 20.11 -10.81 2.40
C ARG A 281 19.81 -9.83 3.54
N ALA A 282 18.57 -9.83 4.04
CA ALA A 282 18.16 -9.05 5.21
C ALA A 282 18.82 -9.53 6.51
N GLU A 283 19.27 -10.80 6.57
CA GLU A 283 20.12 -11.38 7.63
C GLU A 283 21.41 -10.58 7.95
N THR A 284 21.73 -9.52 7.21
CA THR A 284 22.89 -8.65 7.50
C THR A 284 22.54 -7.22 7.96
N VAL A 285 21.25 -6.89 8.16
CA VAL A 285 20.77 -5.57 8.65
C VAL A 285 20.10 -5.71 10.02
N ASP A 286 20.79 -6.35 10.96
CA ASP A 286 20.20 -7.00 12.14
C ASP A 286 20.08 -6.08 13.40
N ALA A 287 20.69 -4.89 13.41
CA ALA A 287 20.67 -3.97 14.57
C ALA A 287 20.02 -2.60 14.31
N GLY A 288 19.63 -2.32 13.06
CA GLY A 288 19.14 -1.00 12.64
C GLY A 288 17.70 -0.73 13.06
N GLU A 289 16.81 -1.71 12.86
CA GLU A 289 15.35 -1.53 13.01
C GLU A 289 14.92 -1.50 14.48
N ALA A 290 15.51 -2.35 15.33
CA ALA A 290 15.27 -2.30 16.77
C ALA A 290 15.75 -0.97 17.40
N LYS A 291 16.85 -0.41 16.90
CA LYS A 291 17.32 0.94 17.32
C LYS A 291 16.41 2.03 16.79
N TRP A 292 16.02 1.93 15.52
CA TRP A 292 15.08 2.86 14.90
C TRP A 292 13.73 2.91 15.64
N LEU A 293 13.18 1.76 16.03
CA LEU A 293 11.95 1.71 16.82
C LEU A 293 12.17 2.33 18.21
N ALA A 294 13.30 2.05 18.86
CA ALA A 294 13.62 2.66 20.15
C ALA A 294 13.74 4.20 20.07
N GLU A 295 14.32 4.72 18.98
CA GLU A 295 14.44 6.15 18.71
C GLU A 295 13.07 6.81 18.49
N HIS A 296 12.17 6.18 17.74
CA HIS A 296 10.82 6.69 17.48
C HIS A 296 9.94 6.72 18.72
N LEU A 297 10.03 5.68 19.56
CA LEU A 297 9.26 5.63 20.81
C LEU A 297 9.83 6.57 21.86
N GLY A 298 11.15 6.74 21.90
CA GLY A 298 11.85 7.61 22.83
C GLY A 298 11.50 7.34 24.30
N ASP A 299 11.65 8.37 25.13
CA ASP A 299 11.32 8.30 26.57
C ASP A 299 9.97 8.91 26.94
N ARG A 300 9.15 9.25 25.94
CA ARG A 300 7.82 9.80 26.16
C ARG A 300 6.82 8.73 26.62
N PRO A 301 5.65 9.13 27.17
CA PRO A 301 4.54 8.21 27.36
C PRO A 301 4.18 7.54 26.04
N LEU A 302 3.99 6.22 26.10
CA LEU A 302 3.64 5.40 24.95
C LEU A 302 2.16 5.55 24.61
N HIS A 303 1.86 5.72 23.33
CA HIS A 303 0.50 5.66 22.82
C HIS A 303 -0.06 4.24 22.86
N GLU A 304 -1.38 4.10 22.68
CA GLU A 304 -2.06 2.80 22.73
C GLU A 304 -1.47 1.79 21.72
N ASN A 305 -1.31 2.22 20.47
CA ASN A 305 -0.73 1.42 19.39
C ASN A 305 0.72 1.00 19.70
N GLU A 306 1.51 1.89 20.28
CA GLU A 306 2.92 1.63 20.61
C GLU A 306 3.06 0.62 21.76
N ARG A 307 2.19 0.72 22.77
CA ARG A 307 2.09 -0.28 23.84
C ARG A 307 1.68 -1.64 23.29
N ALA A 308 0.69 -1.67 22.39
CA ALA A 308 0.23 -2.90 21.75
C ALA A 308 1.35 -3.55 20.92
N LEU A 309 2.12 -2.75 20.17
CA LEU A 309 3.30 -3.18 19.42
C LEU A 309 4.38 -3.80 20.31
N LEU A 310 4.80 -3.11 21.38
CA LEU A 310 5.83 -3.63 22.29
C LEU A 310 5.36 -4.90 23.01
N THR A 311 4.08 -4.96 23.38
CA THR A 311 3.48 -6.17 23.93
C THR A 311 3.57 -7.32 22.93
N LEU A 312 3.26 -7.06 21.66
CA LEU A 312 3.34 -8.06 20.61
C LEU A 312 4.78 -8.59 20.43
N ILE A 313 5.76 -7.69 20.31
CA ILE A 313 7.18 -8.04 20.14
C ILE A 313 7.67 -8.91 21.31
N LYS A 314 7.28 -8.59 22.55
CA LYS A 314 7.64 -9.36 23.75
C LYS A 314 7.17 -10.82 23.68
N HIS A 315 5.99 -11.07 23.12
CA HIS A 315 5.43 -12.42 23.03
C HIS A 315 5.95 -13.20 21.83
N ALA A 316 6.14 -12.52 20.70
CA ALA A 316 6.53 -13.16 19.45
C ALA A 316 8.04 -13.44 19.36
N SER A 317 8.89 -12.65 20.03
CA SER A 317 10.34 -12.84 19.99
C SER A 317 10.88 -13.52 21.25
N PRO A 318 11.56 -14.69 21.14
CA PRO A 318 12.22 -15.33 22.26
C PRO A 318 13.46 -14.55 22.75
N GLU A 319 14.12 -13.80 21.85
CA GLU A 319 15.26 -12.94 22.18
C GLU A 319 14.94 -11.47 21.84
N ILE A 320 14.78 -10.66 22.88
CA ILE A 320 14.52 -9.22 22.74
C ILE A 320 15.84 -8.49 22.54
N HIS A 321 15.95 -7.74 21.44
CA HIS A 321 17.11 -6.90 21.17
C HIS A 321 17.33 -5.88 22.32
N PRO A 322 18.58 -5.67 22.81
CA PRO A 322 18.87 -4.83 23.98
C PRO A 322 18.32 -3.40 23.91
N ALA A 323 18.21 -2.82 22.71
CA ALA A 323 17.64 -1.49 22.51
C ALA A 323 16.15 -1.39 22.86
N LEU A 324 15.38 -2.48 22.71
CA LEU A 324 13.94 -2.51 22.99
C LEU A 324 13.62 -2.94 24.42
N LYS A 325 14.57 -3.56 25.12
CA LYS A 325 14.37 -4.07 26.49
C LYS A 325 13.85 -3.01 27.46
N PRO A 326 14.43 -1.79 27.55
CA PRO A 326 13.92 -0.76 28.46
C PRO A 326 12.49 -0.32 28.16
N LEU A 327 12.09 -0.35 26.88
CA LEU A 327 10.75 0.03 26.46
C LEU A 327 9.75 -1.07 26.75
N ILE A 328 10.12 -2.33 26.52
CA ILE A 328 9.28 -3.50 26.86
C ILE A 328 9.03 -3.58 28.37
N ASP A 329 10.03 -3.26 29.20
CA ASP A 329 9.90 -3.22 30.66
C ASP A 329 8.88 -2.16 31.13
N LYS A 330 8.65 -1.08 30.36
CA LYS A 330 7.63 -0.05 30.68
C LYS A 330 6.19 -0.54 30.45
N VAL A 331 5.99 -1.60 29.65
CA VAL A 331 4.66 -2.13 29.29
C VAL A 331 4.32 -3.42 30.06
N ALA A 332 5.28 -3.94 30.83
CA ALA A 332 5.12 -5.08 31.73
C ALA A 332 4.42 -4.68 33.04
#